data_AF-A0A7S4U925-F1
#
_entry.id   AF-A0A7S4U925-F1
#
_cell.length_a   1.000
_cell.length_b   1.000
_cell.length_c   1.000
_cell.angle_alpha   90.00
_cell.angle_beta   90.00
_cell.angle_gamma   90.00
#
_symmetry.space_group_name_H-M   'P 1'
#
loop_
_entity.id
_entity.type
_entity.pdbx_description
1 polymer ?
#
loop_
_entity_poly.entity_id
_entity_poly.type
_entity_poly.pdbx_seq_one_letter_code
_entity_poly.pdbx_strand_id
1 'polypeptide(L)'
;QSKLGKGKMVYSDGSSYDGAWREQRYHGFGIFQSADGYKYAGEWVEGLQDGIGREEQWRQDGTLTSSFQGEFKQGKRRGRGSEVQPDGIVQVGIFNDNKIVQSLLSSSHQGTTSAASPAHADGDEQHGEKV
;
A
#
# COMPACT_ATOMS: atom_id res chain seq x y z
N GLN A 1 9.63 -26.72 15.27
CA GLN A 1 8.71 -26.35 14.17
C GLN A 1 8.31 -24.90 14.35
N SER A 2 8.82 -24.00 13.51
CA SER A 2 8.53 -22.57 13.60
C SER A 2 7.14 -22.35 13.00
N LYS A 3 6.14 -22.18 13.86
CA LYS A 3 4.74 -22.00 13.44
C LYS A 3 4.62 -20.61 12.79
N LEU A 4 4.89 -20.54 11.48
CA LEU A 4 4.53 -19.40 10.65
C LEU A 4 3.01 -19.34 10.65
N GLY A 5 2.45 -18.59 11.59
CA GLY A 5 1.02 -18.31 11.61
C GLY A 5 0.71 -17.33 10.48
N LYS A 6 -0.27 -17.61 9.64
CA LYS A 6 -0.93 -16.60 8.82
C LYS A 6 -2.18 -16.15 9.57
N GLY A 7 -2.42 -14.85 9.64
CA GLY A 7 -3.59 -14.36 10.35
C GLY A 7 -3.79 -12.87 10.19
N LYS A 8 -5.06 -12.48 10.28
CA LYS A 8 -5.49 -11.10 10.41
C LYS A 8 -5.62 -10.76 11.89
N MET A 9 -4.97 -9.68 12.30
CA MET A 9 -5.15 -9.07 13.61
C MET A 9 -5.71 -7.67 13.43
N VAL A 10 -6.77 -7.36 14.17
CA VAL A 10 -7.38 -6.04 14.23
C VAL A 10 -7.10 -5.47 15.61
N TYR A 11 -6.60 -4.25 15.65
CA TYR A 11 -6.21 -3.56 16.87
C TYR A 11 -7.35 -2.65 17.34
N SER A 12 -7.32 -2.31 18.63
CA SER A 12 -8.32 -1.44 19.25
C SER A 12 -8.30 -0.01 18.71
N ASP A 13 -7.17 0.42 18.13
CA ASP A 13 -7.02 1.73 17.46
C ASP A 13 -7.60 1.75 16.04
N GLY A 14 -8.18 0.63 15.57
CA GLY A 14 -8.73 0.48 14.22
C GLY A 14 -7.69 0.08 13.17
N SER A 15 -6.42 -0.01 13.52
CA SER A 15 -5.41 -0.57 12.62
C SER A 15 -5.60 -2.08 12.44
N SER A 16 -5.05 -2.63 11.36
CA SER A 16 -5.05 -4.06 11.12
C SER A 16 -3.78 -4.54 10.44
N TYR A 17 -3.42 -5.78 10.70
CA TYR A 17 -2.37 -6.49 9.98
C TYR A 17 -2.91 -7.80 9.46
N ASP A 18 -2.60 -8.12 8.21
CA ASP A 18 -2.93 -9.39 7.57
C ASP A 18 -1.67 -9.96 6.93
N GLY A 19 -1.11 -11.01 7.51
CA GLY A 19 0.15 -11.54 7.03
C GLY A 19 0.70 -12.68 7.86
N ALA A 20 1.98 -12.95 7.63
CA ALA A 20 2.71 -13.96 8.38
C ALA A 20 3.27 -13.42 9.70
N TRP A 21 3.41 -14.33 10.65
CA TRP A 21 3.80 -14.06 12.04
C TRP A 21 4.91 -15.00 12.47
N ARG A 22 5.84 -14.47 13.28
CA ARG A 22 6.87 -15.23 13.98
C ARG A 22 7.08 -14.61 15.35
N GLU A 23 6.98 -15.42 16.41
CA GLU A 23 7.20 -14.97 17.80
C GLU A 23 6.37 -13.72 18.17
N GLN A 24 5.07 -13.74 17.80
CA GLN A 24 4.12 -12.63 18.03
C GLN A 24 4.48 -11.32 17.33
N ARG A 25 5.44 -11.33 16.40
CA ARG A 25 5.81 -10.20 15.56
C ARG A 25 5.46 -10.45 14.10
N TYR A 26 5.23 -9.39 13.36
CA TYR A 26 5.10 -9.46 11.90
C TYR A 26 6.37 -10.04 11.29
N HIS A 27 6.21 -11.00 10.38
CA HIS A 27 7.35 -11.64 9.74
C HIS A 27 6.95 -12.23 8.38
N GLY A 28 7.81 -12.12 7.38
CA GLY A 28 7.49 -12.51 6.00
C GLY A 28 6.58 -11.48 5.32
N PHE A 29 5.78 -11.91 4.35
CA PHE A 29 4.88 -10.98 3.65
C PHE A 29 3.63 -10.66 4.49
N GLY A 30 3.23 -9.39 4.48
CA GLY A 30 2.03 -8.93 5.17
C GLY A 30 1.59 -7.53 4.76
N ILE A 31 0.34 -7.23 5.07
CA ILE A 31 -0.32 -5.95 4.80
C ILE A 31 -0.73 -5.33 6.13
N PHE A 32 -0.14 -4.18 6.46
CA PHE A 32 -0.56 -3.34 7.58
C PHE A 32 -1.41 -2.18 7.05
N GLN A 33 -2.47 -1.84 7.76
CA GLN A 33 -3.33 -0.69 7.51
C GLN A 33 -3.57 0.03 8.84
N SER A 34 -3.26 1.32 8.92
CA SER A 34 -3.63 2.15 10.07
C SER A 34 -5.05 2.71 9.90
N ALA A 35 -5.67 3.12 11.01
CA ALA A 35 -6.94 3.84 10.97
C ALA A 35 -6.84 5.21 10.29
N ASP A 36 -5.63 5.79 10.26
CA ASP A 36 -5.35 7.09 9.63
C ASP A 36 -5.11 7.00 8.11
N GLY A 37 -5.32 5.83 7.50
CA GLY A 37 -5.20 5.63 6.05
C GLY A 37 -3.77 5.33 5.57
N TYR A 38 -2.81 5.13 6.47
CA TYR A 38 -1.51 4.57 6.08
C TYR A 38 -1.67 3.09 5.77
N LYS A 39 -1.08 2.63 4.68
CA LYS A 39 -1.05 1.22 4.30
C LYS A 39 0.35 0.83 3.87
N TYR A 40 0.82 -0.31 4.34
CA TYR A 40 2.04 -0.95 3.85
C TYR A 40 1.74 -2.39 3.42
N ALA A 41 2.19 -2.77 2.24
CA ALA A 41 2.17 -4.14 1.75
C ALA A 41 3.59 -4.55 1.34
N GLY A 42 4.15 -5.55 1.98
CA GLY A 42 5.53 -5.94 1.70
C GLY A 42 6.09 -6.95 2.68
N GLU A 43 7.41 -7.04 2.67
CA GLU A 43 8.18 -7.91 3.54
C GLU A 43 8.38 -7.29 4.94
N TRP A 44 8.33 -8.15 5.96
CA TRP A 44 8.46 -7.82 7.37
C TRP A 44 9.50 -8.73 8.03
N VAL A 45 10.32 -8.14 8.90
CA VAL A 45 11.26 -8.87 9.76
C VAL A 45 11.17 -8.29 11.17
N GLU A 46 10.76 -9.14 12.12
CA GLU A 46 10.67 -8.80 13.55
C GLU A 46 9.82 -7.56 13.85
N GLY A 47 8.71 -7.41 13.11
CA GLY A 47 7.79 -6.27 13.27
C GLY A 47 8.16 -5.04 12.44
N LEU A 48 9.29 -5.05 11.73
CA LEU A 48 9.74 -3.93 10.91
C LEU A 48 9.65 -4.25 9.42
N GLN A 49 9.40 -3.23 8.61
CA GLN A 49 9.45 -3.32 7.15
C GLN A 49 10.90 -3.60 6.72
N ASP A 50 11.12 -4.68 6.00
CA ASP A 50 12.46 -5.11 5.58
C ASP A 50 12.35 -5.97 4.32
N GLY A 51 12.90 -5.48 3.21
CA GLY A 51 12.75 -6.08 1.88
C GLY A 51 11.95 -5.18 0.93
N ILE A 52 11.30 -5.78 -0.07
CA ILE A 52 10.49 -5.04 -1.05
C ILE A 52 9.10 -4.75 -0.47
N GLY A 53 8.66 -3.51 -0.61
CA GLY A 53 7.36 -3.09 -0.14
C GLY A 53 6.77 -1.94 -0.94
N ARG A 54 5.49 -1.71 -0.68
CA ARG A 54 4.73 -0.55 -1.12
C ARG A 54 4.06 0.07 0.08
N GLU A 55 4.26 1.35 0.29
CA GLU A 55 3.46 2.14 1.21
C GLU A 55 2.60 3.16 0.47
N GLU A 56 1.43 3.43 1.04
CA GLU A 56 0.42 4.32 0.50
C GLU A 56 -0.18 5.13 1.64
N GLN A 57 -0.43 6.41 1.40
CA GLN A 57 -1.18 7.25 2.32
C GLN A 57 -2.50 7.66 1.66
N TRP A 58 -3.60 7.25 2.28
CA TRP A 58 -4.95 7.54 1.84
C TRP A 58 -5.59 8.59 2.75
N ARG A 59 -6.43 9.46 2.18
CA ARG A 59 -7.38 10.28 2.95
C ARG A 59 -8.62 9.47 3.29
N GLN A 60 -9.38 9.94 4.28
CA GLN A 60 -10.67 9.32 4.66
C GLN A 60 -11.71 9.34 3.53
N ASP A 61 -11.58 10.24 2.57
CA ASP A 61 -12.43 10.31 1.36
C ASP A 61 -12.04 9.28 0.28
N GLY A 62 -11.02 8.46 0.51
CA GLY A 62 -10.51 7.46 -0.44
C GLY A 62 -9.49 8.02 -1.44
N THR A 63 -9.06 9.28 -1.31
CA THR A 63 -8.04 9.87 -2.19
C THR A 63 -6.63 9.42 -1.79
N LEU A 64 -5.89 8.81 -2.73
CA LEU A 64 -4.46 8.53 -2.56
C LEU A 64 -3.68 9.86 -2.54
N THR A 65 -2.89 10.07 -1.50
CA THR A 65 -2.09 11.29 -1.32
C THR A 65 -0.63 11.09 -1.68
N SER A 66 -0.07 9.95 -1.34
CA SER A 66 1.29 9.59 -1.72
C SER A 66 1.41 8.09 -1.77
N SER A 67 2.34 7.61 -2.58
CA SER A 67 2.73 6.21 -2.57
C SER A 67 4.23 6.08 -2.77
N PHE A 68 4.83 5.07 -2.16
CA PHE A 68 6.21 4.71 -2.41
C PHE A 68 6.29 3.21 -2.64
N GLN A 69 7.06 2.80 -3.65
CA GLN A 69 7.43 1.41 -3.87
C GLN A 69 8.96 1.33 -3.96
N GLY A 70 9.56 0.44 -3.18
CA GLY A 70 11.00 0.27 -3.17
C GLY A 70 11.48 -0.69 -2.09
N GLU A 71 12.77 -0.60 -1.79
CA GLU A 71 13.39 -1.38 -0.73
C GLU A 71 13.20 -0.69 0.63
N PHE A 72 13.02 -1.50 1.67
CA PHE A 72 12.93 -1.10 3.06
C PHE A 72 13.97 -1.84 3.88
N LYS A 73 14.51 -1.17 4.90
CA LYS A 73 15.38 -1.78 5.91
C LYS A 73 15.06 -1.19 7.27
N GLN A 74 14.71 -2.04 8.24
CA GLN A 74 14.36 -1.63 9.60
C GLN A 74 13.33 -0.48 9.64
N GLY A 75 12.27 -0.58 8.85
CA GLY A 75 11.20 0.42 8.82
C GLY A 75 11.53 1.70 8.06
N LYS A 76 12.63 1.73 7.31
CA LYS A 76 13.05 2.91 6.52
C LYS A 76 13.22 2.56 5.06
N ARG A 77 12.80 3.46 4.18
CA ARG A 77 13.07 3.38 2.74
C ARG A 77 14.57 3.42 2.51
N ARG A 78 15.06 2.46 1.73
CA ARG A 78 16.46 2.27 1.34
C ARG A 78 16.53 1.87 -0.13
N GLY A 79 17.74 1.88 -0.69
CA GLY A 79 18.00 1.35 -2.02
C GLY A 79 17.16 2.04 -3.10
N ARG A 80 16.79 1.30 -4.15
CA ARG A 80 16.02 1.88 -5.25
C ARG A 80 14.54 1.97 -4.90
N GLY A 81 13.91 3.08 -5.27
CA GLY A 81 12.47 3.24 -5.13
C GLY A 81 11.86 4.28 -6.07
N SER A 82 10.53 4.28 -6.10
CA SER A 82 9.68 5.22 -6.81
C SER A 82 8.65 5.79 -5.85
N GLU A 83 8.56 7.11 -5.76
CA GLU A 83 7.59 7.84 -4.97
C GLU A 83 6.64 8.62 -5.88
N VAL A 84 5.35 8.62 -5.54
CA VAL A 84 4.33 9.50 -6.11
C VAL A 84 3.96 10.52 -5.05
N GLN A 85 4.13 11.80 -5.38
CA GLN A 85 3.79 12.91 -4.51
C GLN A 85 2.32 13.34 -4.68
N PRO A 86 1.76 14.13 -3.73
CA PRO A 86 0.37 14.61 -3.81
C PRO A 86 0.04 15.42 -5.06
N ASP A 87 1.04 16.01 -5.70
CA ASP A 87 0.92 16.74 -6.96
C ASP A 87 0.96 15.84 -8.20
N GLY A 88 1.06 14.52 -8.01
CA GLY A 88 1.17 13.52 -9.08
C GLY A 88 2.56 13.40 -9.69
N ILE A 89 3.56 14.11 -9.16
CA ILE A 89 4.95 13.95 -9.60
C ILE A 89 5.46 12.58 -9.15
N VAL A 90 5.98 11.84 -10.11
CA VAL A 90 6.66 10.57 -9.86
C VAL A 90 8.16 10.83 -9.80
N GLN A 91 8.78 10.49 -8.69
CA GLN A 91 10.23 10.55 -8.49
C GLN A 91 10.80 9.15 -8.32
N VAL A 92 11.81 8.82 -9.12
CA VAL A 92 12.57 7.57 -9.01
C VAL A 92 13.97 7.91 -8.54
N GLY A 93 14.47 7.17 -7.55
CA GLY A 93 15.79 7.44 -7.01
C GLY A 93 16.34 6.36 -6.10
N ILE A 94 17.50 6.65 -5.52
CA ILE A 94 18.11 5.89 -4.44
C ILE A 94 17.78 6.58 -3.12
N PHE A 95 17.27 5.81 -2.16
CA PHE A 95 16.83 6.25 -0.84
C PHE A 95 17.82 5.79 0.23
N ASN A 96 18.06 6.66 1.20
CA ASN A 96 18.87 6.40 2.38
C ASN A 96 18.20 7.05 3.59
N ASP A 97 17.74 6.23 4.55
CA ASP A 97 16.98 6.69 5.72
C ASP A 97 15.79 7.59 5.34
N ASN A 98 14.91 7.09 4.47
CA ASN A 98 13.71 7.79 3.97
C ASN A 98 13.98 9.00 3.05
N LYS A 99 15.24 9.41 2.88
CA LYS A 99 15.60 10.55 2.02
C LYS A 99 16.12 10.06 0.69
N ILE A 100 15.66 10.66 -0.40
CA ILE A 100 16.29 10.49 -1.71
C ILE A 100 17.69 11.10 -1.67
N VAL A 101 18.71 10.29 -1.94
CA VAL A 101 20.13 10.72 -2.02
C VAL A 101 20.63 10.80 -3.46
N GLN A 102 19.93 10.16 -4.39
CA GLN A 102 20.19 10.25 -5.82
C GLN A 102 18.86 10.21 -6.58
N SER A 103 18.51 11.32 -7.25
CA SER A 103 17.38 11.34 -8.18
C SER A 103 17.82 10.75 -9.52
N LEU A 104 17.06 9.78 -10.02
CA LEU A 104 17.31 9.09 -11.29
C LEU A 104 16.36 9.59 -12.38
N LEU A 105 15.08 9.79 -12.04
CA LEU A 105 14.05 10.33 -12.93
C LEU A 105 13.02 11.11 -12.11
N SER A 106 12.50 12.19 -12.69
CA SER A 106 11.33 12.89 -12.19
C SER A 106 10.41 13.15 -13.38
N SER A 107 9.18 12.64 -13.33
CA SER A 107 8.17 12.90 -14.34
C SER A 107 6.93 13.49 -13.68
N SER A 108 6.57 14.71 -14.06
CA SER A 108 5.24 15.27 -13.77
C SER A 108 4.26 14.70 -14.78
N HIS A 109 3.28 13.91 -14.32
CA HIS A 109 2.13 13.59 -15.17
C HIS A 109 1.24 14.83 -15.27
N GLN A 110 1.57 15.76 -16.15
CA GLN A 110 0.60 16.69 -16.74
C GLN A 110 0.17 16.06 -18.07
N GLY A 111 -0.87 15.22 -18.03
CA GLY A 111 -1.30 14.42 -19.18
C GLY A 111 -2.61 13.67 -18.95
N THR A 112 -3.71 14.39 -19.16
CA THR A 112 -5.07 13.93 -19.49
C THR A 112 -5.79 12.99 -18.52
N THR A 113 -6.78 13.57 -17.84
CA THR A 113 -8.06 12.90 -17.61
C THR A 113 -8.60 12.37 -18.95
N SER A 114 -8.65 11.06 -19.14
CA SER A 114 -9.63 10.47 -20.06
C SER A 114 -10.71 9.83 -19.20
N ALA A 115 -11.85 10.51 -19.20
CA ALA A 115 -13.06 10.08 -18.53
C ALA A 115 -13.56 8.76 -19.10
N ALA A 116 -13.88 7.81 -18.22
CA ALA A 116 -14.99 6.89 -18.41
C ALA A 116 -15.41 6.33 -17.03
N SER A 117 -16.28 7.05 -16.35
CA SER A 117 -17.35 6.44 -15.54
C SER A 117 -18.67 6.74 -16.27
N PRO A 118 -19.77 6.00 -16.06
CA PRO A 118 -19.96 4.69 -15.43
C PRO A 118 -20.66 3.69 -16.40
N ALA A 119 -20.44 2.39 -16.24
CA ALA A 119 -21.43 1.41 -16.70
C ALA A 119 -22.36 1.10 -15.52
N HIS A 120 -23.35 1.98 -15.30
CA HIS A 120 -24.63 1.54 -14.76
C HIS A 120 -25.26 0.67 -15.85
N ALA A 121 -25.22 -0.64 -15.67
CA ALA A 121 -26.13 -1.52 -16.40
C ALA A 121 -27.45 -1.49 -15.64
N ASP A 122 -28.38 -0.69 -16.16
CA ASP A 122 -29.81 -0.90 -16.00
C ASP A 122 -30.12 -2.38 -16.27
N GLY A 123 -30.51 -3.08 -15.21
CA GLY A 123 -31.05 -4.43 -15.27
C GLY A 123 -32.51 -4.36 -14.86
N ASP A 124 -33.35 -3.75 -15.70
CA ASP A 124 -34.80 -3.83 -15.55
C ASP A 124 -35.40 -4.90 -16.47
N GLU A 125 -36.09 -5.81 -15.80
CA GLU A 125 -37.30 -6.52 -16.23
C GLU A 125 -37.22 -7.67 -17.26
N GLN A 126 -37.43 -8.91 -16.77
CA GLN A 126 -38.68 -9.62 -17.04
C GLN A 126 -38.86 -10.90 -16.20
N HIS A 127 -39.95 -10.88 -15.42
CA HIS A 127 -40.93 -11.95 -15.22
C HIS A 127 -40.50 -13.43 -15.30
N GLY A 128 -40.53 -14.09 -14.14
CA GLY A 128 -40.65 -15.55 -14.01
C GLY A 128 -41.67 -15.87 -12.91
N GLU A 129 -42.81 -16.40 -13.34
CA GLU A 129 -44.04 -16.63 -12.57
C GLU A 129 -43.93 -17.80 -11.56
N LYS A 130 -44.81 -17.73 -10.55
CA LYS A 130 -45.11 -18.75 -9.53
C LYS A 130 -45.38 -20.15 -10.12
N VAL A 131 -44.95 -21.20 -9.42
CA VAL A 131 -45.79 -22.12 -8.59
C VAL A 131 -44.91 -22.99 -7.70
#